data_AF-F3G7X2-F1
#
_entry.id   AF-F3G7X2-F1
#
_cell.length_a   1.000
_cell.length_b   1.000
_cell.length_c   1.000
_cell.angle_alpha   90.00
_cell.angle_beta   90.00
_cell.angle_gamma   90.00
#
_symmetry.space_group_name_H-M   'P 1'
#
loop_
_entity.id
_entity.type
_entity.pdbx_description
1 polymer ?
#
loop_
_entity_poly.entity_id
_entity_poly.type
_entity_poly.pdbx_seq_one_letter_code
_entity_poly.pdbx_strand_id
1 'polypeptide(L)'
;MSTFKTLTPSSLGRDAFIAAFADIYEHSPWVAQQAFDQSTGAQLDQVETLHARMSEILLGATHEQQLALINAHPDLAGKAAVQGELTQASTDEQAGAGIHHCTPEEFQRFTELNEAYKARFGFPFIMAV
;
A
#
# COMPACT_ATOMS: atom_id res chain seq x y z
N MET A 1 1.47 -5.52 23.45
CA MET A 1 1.87 -5.69 22.05
C MET A 1 1.37 -7.04 21.57
N SER A 2 0.66 -7.02 20.46
CA SER A 2 0.02 -8.17 19.85
C SER A 2 1.04 -8.96 19.05
N THR A 3 0.98 -10.29 19.11
CA THR A 3 1.82 -11.17 18.30
C THR A 3 1.05 -11.69 17.09
N PHE A 4 1.77 -12.05 16.03
CA PHE A 4 1.19 -12.71 14.87
C PHE A 4 0.61 -14.08 15.27
N LYS A 5 -0.56 -14.42 14.72
CA LYS A 5 -1.27 -15.67 15.02
C LYS A 5 -0.94 -16.81 14.05
N THR A 6 -0.53 -16.49 12.83
CA THR A 6 -0.39 -17.43 11.71
C THR A 6 1.05 -17.65 11.26
N LEU A 7 1.97 -16.79 11.69
CA LEU A 7 3.39 -16.87 11.36
C LEU A 7 4.22 -16.25 12.50
N THR A 8 5.51 -16.56 12.53
CA THR A 8 6.46 -15.96 13.49
C THR A 8 7.54 -15.26 12.66
N PRO A 9 7.47 -13.93 12.48
CA PRO A 9 8.35 -13.20 11.57
C PRO A 9 9.84 -13.47 11.78
N SER A 10 10.27 -13.60 13.04
CA SER A 10 11.67 -13.83 13.40
C SER A 10 12.20 -15.21 13.05
N SER A 11 11.32 -16.19 12.79
CA SER A 11 11.71 -17.54 12.35
C SER A 11 11.73 -17.70 10.83
N LEU A 12 11.27 -16.68 10.09
CA LEU A 12 11.27 -16.68 8.63
C LEU A 12 12.67 -16.35 8.09
N GLY A 13 13.05 -17.02 7.00
CA GLY A 13 14.15 -16.56 6.16
C GLY A 13 13.78 -15.28 5.41
N ARG A 14 14.78 -14.55 4.93
CA ARG A 14 14.61 -13.24 4.27
C ARG A 14 13.52 -13.23 3.20
N ASP A 15 13.57 -14.17 2.27
CA ASP A 15 12.62 -14.20 1.15
C ASP A 15 11.18 -14.49 1.60
N ALA A 16 11.01 -15.38 2.58
CA ALA A 16 9.71 -15.70 3.16
C ALA A 16 9.13 -14.53 3.95
N PHE A 17 9.98 -13.77 4.67
CA PHE A 17 9.58 -12.56 5.35
C PHE A 17 9.11 -11.49 4.35
N ILE A 18 9.90 -11.23 3.31
CA ILE A 18 9.54 -10.24 2.28
C ILE A 18 8.23 -10.66 1.62
N ALA A 19 8.07 -11.92 1.22
CA ALA A 19 6.84 -12.42 0.61
C ALA A 19 5.61 -12.24 1.52
N ALA A 20 5.77 -12.33 2.85
CA ALA A 20 4.67 -12.16 3.80
C ALA A 20 4.26 -10.68 4.00
N PHE A 21 5.16 -9.73 3.74
CA PHE A 21 4.97 -8.32 4.12
C PHE A 21 5.18 -7.32 2.96
N ALA A 22 5.51 -7.79 1.76
CA ALA A 22 5.80 -6.96 0.58
C ALA A 22 4.61 -6.10 0.16
N ASP A 23 3.39 -6.60 0.35
CA ASP A 23 2.16 -5.96 -0.12
C ASP A 23 1.54 -5.00 0.92
N ILE A 24 2.17 -4.81 2.09
CA ILE A 24 1.72 -3.80 3.07
C ILE A 24 1.86 -2.38 2.49
N TYR A 25 2.91 -2.16 1.69
CA TYR A 25 3.09 -0.92 0.96
C TYR A 25 3.01 -1.23 -0.53
N GLU A 26 2.02 -0.64 -1.20
CA GLU A 26 1.71 -0.92 -2.60
C GLU A 26 2.94 -0.84 -3.49
N HIS A 27 3.21 -1.93 -4.21
CA HIS A 27 4.36 -2.09 -5.10
C HIS A 27 5.72 -1.67 -4.51
N SER A 28 5.86 -1.71 -3.17
CA SER A 28 7.00 -1.17 -2.43
C SER A 28 7.62 -2.20 -1.47
N PRO A 29 8.06 -3.37 -1.98
CA PRO A 29 8.61 -4.44 -1.13
C PRO A 29 9.91 -4.04 -0.42
N TRP A 30 10.55 -2.94 -0.85
CA TRP A 30 11.76 -2.41 -0.26
C TRP A 30 11.57 -2.03 1.22
N VAL A 31 10.36 -1.68 1.66
CA VAL A 31 10.08 -1.39 3.09
C VAL A 31 10.23 -2.65 3.93
N ALA A 32 9.64 -3.77 3.48
CA ALA A 32 9.77 -5.06 4.15
C ALA A 32 11.21 -5.59 4.11
N GLN A 33 11.91 -5.40 2.98
CA GLN A 33 13.33 -5.75 2.84
C GLN A 33 14.18 -5.02 3.89
N GLN A 34 14.06 -3.70 3.99
CA GLN A 34 14.80 -2.91 4.96
C GLN A 34 14.40 -3.25 6.40
N ALA A 35 13.11 -3.53 6.66
CA ALA A 35 12.66 -3.92 7.99
C ALA A 35 13.32 -5.22 8.46
N PHE A 36 13.49 -6.20 7.56
CA PHE A 36 14.22 -7.43 7.83
C PHE A 36 15.71 -7.15 8.05
N ASP A 37 16.34 -6.45 7.10
CA ASP A 37 17.79 -6.21 7.06
C ASP A 37 18.29 -5.37 8.27
N GLN A 38 17.43 -4.50 8.83
CA GLN A 38 17.74 -3.67 10.01
C GLN A 38 17.37 -4.34 11.34
N SER A 39 16.77 -5.53 11.33
CA SER A 39 16.26 -6.18 12.54
C SER A 39 17.30 -7.01 13.27
N THR A 40 17.10 -7.19 14.57
CA THR A 40 17.93 -8.04 15.43
C THR A 40 17.11 -9.20 16.02
N GLY A 41 16.29 -9.87 15.20
CA GLY A 41 15.58 -11.10 15.58
C GLY A 41 14.17 -10.90 16.14
N ALA A 42 13.86 -11.52 17.30
CA ALA A 42 12.51 -11.74 17.87
C ALA A 42 11.64 -10.48 18.08
N GLN A 43 12.20 -9.28 17.99
CA GLN A 43 11.45 -8.03 18.11
C GLN A 43 10.41 -7.86 17.00
N LEU A 44 10.62 -8.45 15.82
CA LEU A 44 9.65 -8.39 14.73
C LEU A 44 8.40 -9.25 14.96
N ASP A 45 8.37 -10.12 15.97
CA ASP A 45 7.21 -10.96 16.25
C ASP A 45 6.02 -10.19 16.84
N GLN A 46 6.26 -8.94 17.27
CA GLN A 46 5.24 -8.03 17.75
C GLN A 46 4.76 -7.15 16.61
N VAL A 47 3.44 -7.17 16.37
CA VAL A 47 2.78 -6.44 15.28
C VAL A 47 3.07 -4.95 15.36
N GLU A 48 2.97 -4.35 16.56
CA GLU A 48 3.19 -2.91 16.72
C GLU A 48 4.65 -2.52 16.50
N THR A 49 5.59 -3.41 16.87
CA THR A 49 7.03 -3.20 16.64
C THR A 49 7.37 -3.28 15.16
N LEU A 50 6.82 -4.26 14.44
CA LEU A 50 6.99 -4.35 12.99
C LEU A 50 6.38 -3.13 12.28
N HIS A 51 5.16 -2.75 12.65
CA HIS A 51 4.47 -1.58 12.10
C HIS A 51 5.28 -0.29 12.32
N ALA A 52 5.72 -0.03 13.56
CA ALA A 52 6.49 1.16 13.88
C ALA A 52 7.78 1.23 13.06
N ARG A 53 8.51 0.12 12.97
CA ARG A 53 9.74 0.02 12.17
C ARG A 53 9.50 0.28 10.68
N MET A 54 8.49 -0.36 10.09
CA MET A 54 8.18 -0.15 8.67
C MET A 54 7.76 1.30 8.40
N SER A 55 7.00 1.90 9.32
CA SER A 55 6.61 3.32 9.24
C SER A 55 7.83 4.24 9.33
N GLU A 56 8.75 3.99 10.25
CA GLU A 56 10.01 4.75 10.39
C GLU A 56 10.87 4.65 9.14
N ILE A 57 10.97 3.46 8.53
CA ILE A 57 11.69 3.25 7.28
C ILE A 57 11.09 4.08 6.15
N LEU A 58 9.76 4.08 6.01
CA LEU A 58 9.09 4.89 5.00
C LEU A 58 9.31 6.39 5.25
N LEU A 59 9.11 6.86 6.48
CA LEU A 59 9.25 8.27 6.82
C LEU A 59 10.69 8.77 6.72
N GLY A 60 11.67 7.90 6.97
CA GLY A 60 13.10 8.19 6.82
C GLY A 60 13.65 7.99 5.40
N ALA A 61 12.85 7.45 4.47
CA ALA A 61 13.27 7.27 3.08
C ALA A 61 13.48 8.61 2.36
N THR A 62 14.20 8.57 1.25
CA THR A 62 14.38 9.77 0.42
C THR A 62 13.03 10.25 -0.12
N HIS A 63 12.94 11.55 -0.40
CA HIS A 63 11.73 12.12 -1.01
C HIS A 63 11.35 11.42 -2.32
N GLU A 64 12.33 11.01 -3.12
CA GLU A 64 12.13 10.24 -4.35
C GLU A 64 11.47 8.88 -4.09
N GLN A 65 11.94 8.14 -3.08
CA GLN A 65 11.35 6.84 -2.71
C GLN A 65 9.91 6.99 -2.17
N GLN A 66 9.67 8.00 -1.35
CA GLN A 66 8.33 8.31 -0.85
C GLN A 66 7.38 8.67 -2.00
N LEU A 67 7.82 9.53 -2.90
CA LEU A 67 7.05 9.92 -4.07
C LEU A 67 6.82 8.73 -5.03
N ALA A 68 7.82 7.87 -5.22
CA ALA A 68 7.70 6.66 -6.02
C ALA A 68 6.64 5.71 -5.44
N LEU A 69 6.61 5.52 -4.12
CA LEU A 69 5.58 4.73 -3.44
C LEU A 69 4.19 5.35 -3.64
N ILE A 70 4.04 6.66 -3.45
CA ILE A 70 2.76 7.36 -3.68
C ILE A 70 2.30 7.19 -5.13
N ASN A 71 3.22 7.34 -6.09
CA ASN A 71 2.91 7.20 -7.52
C ASN A 71 2.65 5.75 -7.95
N ALA A 72 3.07 4.76 -7.16
CA ALA A 72 2.79 3.36 -7.44
C ALA A 72 1.35 2.98 -7.08
N HIS A 73 0.63 3.81 -6.32
CA HIS A 73 -0.77 3.56 -6.00
C HIS A 73 -1.65 3.72 -7.25
N PRO A 74 -2.56 2.77 -7.50
CA PRO A 74 -3.53 2.92 -8.57
C PRO A 74 -4.49 4.07 -8.29
N ASP A 75 -5.03 4.67 -9.35
CA ASP A 75 -6.07 5.67 -9.20
C ASP A 75 -7.32 5.05 -8.59
N LEU A 76 -7.83 5.69 -7.55
CA LEU A 76 -9.13 5.38 -6.99
C LEU A 76 -10.20 5.61 -8.08
N ALA A 77 -10.98 4.58 -8.41
CA ALA A 77 -11.89 4.59 -9.56
C ALA A 77 -11.18 4.81 -10.92
N GLY A 78 -9.92 4.38 -11.08
CA GLY A 78 -9.18 4.52 -12.34
C GLY A 78 -9.73 3.67 -13.50
N LYS A 79 -9.19 3.87 -14.71
CA LYS A 79 -9.59 3.11 -15.92
C LYS A 79 -9.55 1.58 -15.75
N ALA A 80 -8.65 1.06 -14.89
CA ALA A 80 -8.59 -0.35 -14.54
C ALA A 80 -9.85 -0.86 -13.82
N ALA A 81 -10.52 -0.01 -13.01
CA ALA A 81 -11.80 -0.34 -12.38
C ALA A 81 -12.93 -0.46 -13.42
N VAL A 82 -12.91 0.41 -14.45
CA VAL A 82 -13.88 0.38 -15.56
C VAL A 82 -13.66 -0.83 -16.48
N GLN A 83 -12.41 -1.20 -16.69
CA GLN A 83 -12.03 -2.31 -17.58
C GLN A 83 -12.00 -3.67 -16.86
N GLY A 84 -12.21 -3.71 -15.53
CA GLY A 84 -12.16 -4.94 -14.75
C GLY A 84 -10.75 -5.53 -14.63
N GLU A 85 -9.71 -4.70 -14.76
CA GLU A 85 -8.30 -5.08 -14.77
C GLU A 85 -7.60 -4.89 -13.40
N LEU A 86 -8.36 -4.67 -12.33
CA LEU A 86 -7.82 -4.54 -10.98
C LEU A 86 -7.29 -5.88 -10.44
N THR A 87 -6.24 -5.82 -9.61
CA THR A 87 -5.81 -6.96 -8.80
C THR A 87 -6.87 -7.27 -7.73
N GLN A 88 -6.92 -8.52 -7.24
CA GLN A 88 -7.91 -8.93 -6.24
C GLN A 88 -7.91 -8.03 -4.99
N ALA A 89 -6.72 -7.62 -4.52
CA ALA A 89 -6.58 -6.68 -3.40
C ALA A 89 -7.24 -5.33 -3.70
N SER A 90 -6.99 -4.75 -4.87
CA SER A 90 -7.61 -3.48 -5.27
C SER A 90 -9.12 -3.60 -5.53
N THR A 91 -9.62 -4.76 -5.97
CA THR A 91 -11.07 -5.00 -6.10
C THR A 91 -11.76 -4.99 -4.74
N ASP A 92 -11.19 -5.66 -3.75
CA ASP A 92 -11.78 -5.76 -2.40
C ASP A 92 -11.78 -4.39 -1.68
N GLU A 93 -10.71 -3.59 -1.86
CA GLU A 93 -10.60 -2.23 -1.32
C GLU A 93 -11.56 -1.23 -2.00
N GLN A 94 -11.69 -1.27 -3.33
CA GLN A 94 -12.63 -0.39 -4.05
C GLN A 94 -14.10 -0.81 -3.86
N ALA A 95 -14.36 -2.09 -3.57
CA ALA A 95 -15.67 -2.54 -3.10
C ALA A 95 -16.00 -1.91 -1.73
N GLY A 96 -15.04 -1.84 -0.80
CA GLY A 96 -15.18 -1.12 0.47
C GLY A 96 -15.52 0.37 0.30
N ALA A 97 -14.92 1.01 -0.71
CA ALA A 97 -15.12 2.42 -1.02
C ALA A 97 -16.48 2.77 -1.67
N GLY A 98 -17.30 1.77 -2.05
CA GLY A 98 -18.60 2.00 -2.70
C GLY A 98 -18.52 2.51 -4.16
N ILE A 99 -17.32 2.56 -4.74
CA ILE A 99 -17.07 3.11 -6.09
C ILE A 99 -17.78 2.30 -7.18
N HIS A 100 -17.92 1.00 -6.97
CA HIS A 100 -18.65 0.08 -7.85
C HIS A 100 -20.16 0.40 -7.96
N HIS A 101 -20.70 1.25 -7.09
CA HIS A 101 -22.08 1.71 -7.14
C HIS A 101 -22.26 3.08 -7.81
N CYS A 102 -21.19 3.74 -8.22
CA CYS A 102 -21.28 5.06 -8.84
C CYS A 102 -22.07 4.99 -10.16
N THR A 103 -22.92 5.99 -10.40
CA THR A 103 -23.52 6.18 -11.73
C THR A 103 -22.44 6.58 -12.74
N PRO A 104 -22.69 6.46 -14.06
CA PRO A 104 -21.75 6.93 -15.08
C PRO A 104 -21.34 8.40 -14.90
N GLU A 105 -22.26 9.26 -14.45
CA GLU A 105 -22.00 10.68 -14.19
C GLU A 105 -21.10 10.88 -12.96
N GLU A 106 -21.34 10.12 -11.88
CA GLU A 106 -20.50 10.15 -10.69
C GLU A 106 -19.10 9.64 -10.98
N PHE A 107 -18.98 8.59 -11.81
CA PHE A 107 -17.70 8.06 -12.25
C PHE A 107 -16.92 9.07 -13.12
N GLN A 108 -17.61 9.71 -14.07
CA GLN A 108 -17.01 10.79 -14.87
C GLN A 108 -16.52 11.92 -13.97
N ARG A 109 -17.33 12.32 -12.99
CA ARG A 109 -16.95 13.35 -12.03
C ARG A 109 -15.73 12.95 -11.21
N PHE A 110 -15.63 11.68 -10.82
CA PHE A 110 -14.48 11.14 -10.09
C PHE A 110 -13.21 11.22 -10.92
N THR A 111 -13.30 10.86 -12.21
CA THR A 111 -12.20 10.94 -13.16
C THR A 111 -11.69 12.37 -13.31
N GLU A 112 -12.59 13.34 -13.51
CA GLU A 112 -12.23 14.78 -13.61
C GLU A 112 -11.49 15.29 -12.36
N LEU A 113 -11.95 14.87 -11.17
CA LEU A 113 -11.34 15.27 -9.90
C LEU A 113 -9.94 14.67 -9.71
N ASN A 114 -9.76 13.39 -10.07
CA ASN A 114 -8.45 12.74 -10.04
C ASN A 114 -7.47 13.43 -11.00
N GLU A 115 -7.91 13.74 -12.24
CA GLU A 115 -7.07 14.44 -13.21
C GLU A 115 -6.68 15.84 -12.72
N ALA A 116 -7.64 16.59 -12.17
CA ALA A 116 -7.37 17.91 -11.60
C ALA A 116 -6.41 17.86 -10.39
N TYR A 117 -6.55 16.85 -9.53
CA TYR A 117 -5.66 16.63 -8.40
C TYR A 117 -4.23 16.34 -8.89
N LYS A 118 -4.07 15.39 -9.81
CA LYS A 118 -2.77 15.04 -10.40
C LYS A 118 -2.11 16.22 -11.09
N ALA A 119 -2.85 17.00 -11.88
CA ALA A 119 -2.33 18.18 -12.55
C ALA A 119 -1.82 19.23 -11.55
N ARG A 120 -2.44 19.32 -10.36
CA ARG A 120 -2.07 20.28 -9.31
C ARG A 120 -0.90 19.81 -8.44
N PHE A 121 -0.89 18.55 -8.03
CA PHE A 121 0.02 18.04 -7.00
C PHE A 121 1.11 17.10 -7.53
N GLY A 122 0.96 16.56 -8.74
CA GLY A 122 1.96 15.73 -9.40
C GLY A 122 1.98 14.26 -8.96
N PHE A 123 0.96 13.79 -8.23
CA PHE A 123 0.80 12.39 -7.80
C PHE A 123 -0.68 12.02 -7.63
N PRO A 124 -1.05 10.71 -7.55
CA PRO A 124 -2.43 10.25 -7.40
C PRO A 124 -3.12 10.75 -6.12
N PHE A 125 -4.45 10.89 -6.18
CA PHE A 125 -5.25 11.05 -4.97
C PHE A 125 -5.40 9.70 -4.28
N ILE A 126 -5.00 9.63 -3.02
CA ILE A 126 -5.02 8.41 -2.20
C ILE A 126 -5.87 8.66 -0.96
N MET A 127 -6.76 7.72 -0.66
CA MET A 127 -7.57 7.72 0.55
C MET A 127 -7.60 6.29 1.11
N ALA A 128 -7.42 6.14 2.42
CA ALA A 128 -7.63 4.86 3.08
C ALA A 128 -9.14 4.56 3.07
N VAL A 129 -9.53 3.49 2.38
CA VAL A 129 -10.92 3.04 2.17
C VAL A 129 -11.22 1.74 2.91
#